data_AF-A0A369KQK1-F1
#
_entry.id   AF-A0A369KQK1-F1
#
_cell.length_a   1.000
_cell.length_b   1.000
_cell.length_c   1.000
_cell.angle_alpha   90.00
_cell.angle_beta   90.00
_cell.angle_gamma   90.00
#
_symmetry.space_group_name_H-M   'P 1'
#
loop_
_entity.id
_entity.type
_entity.pdbx_description
1 polymer ?
#
loop_
_entity_poly.entity_id
_entity_poly.type
_entity_poly.pdbx_seq_one_letter_code
_entity_poly.pdbx_strand_id
1 'polypeptide(L)' 'MKKQKKFSDLNSSDVSAMQAQCIKELVKFRVSMDPAIITNGGGVAGLRRDLRVLSRKKALTTKQ' A
#
# COMPACT_ATOMS: atom_id res chain seq x y z
N MET A 1 -6.75 11.23 16.07
CA MET A 1 -6.21 10.16 15.20
C MET A 1 -7.29 9.74 14.19
N LYS A 2 -7.09 9.96 12.88
CA LYS A 2 -8.03 9.44 11.87
C LYS A 2 -7.89 7.91 11.87
N LYS A 3 -8.98 7.17 12.12
CA LYS A 3 -9.00 5.70 11.99
C LYS A 3 -8.50 5.35 10.58
N GLN A 4 -7.44 4.56 10.47
CA GLN A 4 -7.07 3.95 9.19
C GLN A 4 -8.26 3.12 8.72
N LYS A 5 -8.88 3.52 7.59
CA LYS A 5 -9.92 2.73 6.95
C LYS A 5 -9.36 1.32 6.72
N LYS A 6 -10.10 0.29 7.11
CA LYS A 6 -9.67 -1.07 6.83
C LYS A 6 -9.71 -1.28 5.32
N PHE A 7 -8.82 -2.13 4.80
CA PHE A 7 -8.79 -2.45 3.37
C PHE A 7 -10.14 -2.95 2.85
N SER A 8 -11.03 -3.48 3.70
CA SER A 8 -12.41 -3.86 3.39
C SER A 8 -13.29 -2.69 2.93
N ASP A 9 -13.01 -1.47 3.37
CA ASP A 9 -13.96 -0.34 3.26
C ASP A 9 -13.63 0.61 2.09
N LEU A 10 -12.56 0.34 1.35
CA LEU A 10 -12.11 1.16 0.22
C LEU A 10 -12.99 0.94 -1.03
N ASN A 11 -13.45 2.02 -1.66
CA ASN A 11 -14.07 1.99 -2.99
C ASN A 11 -13.00 1.90 -4.10
N SER A 12 -13.39 1.74 -5.36
CA SER A 12 -12.46 1.50 -6.48
C SER A 12 -11.45 2.64 -6.72
N SER A 13 -11.86 3.89 -6.51
CA SER A 13 -10.98 5.07 -6.60
C SER A 13 -9.99 5.14 -5.44
N ASP A 14 -10.45 4.89 -4.22
CA ASP A 14 -9.61 4.83 -3.02
C ASP A 14 -8.56 3.71 -3.12
N VAL A 15 -8.92 2.54 -3.67
CA VAL A 15 -7.98 1.42 -3.90
C VAL A 15 -6.86 1.83 -4.87
N SER A 16 -7.20 2.53 -5.95
CA SER A 16 -6.21 2.95 -6.96
C SER A 16 -5.25 4.01 -6.40
N ALA A 17 -5.78 4.97 -5.63
CA ALA A 17 -4.96 5.97 -4.95
C ALA A 17 -4.00 5.34 -3.92
N MET A 18 -4.50 4.41 -3.09
CA MET A 18 -3.67 3.69 -2.12
C MET A 18 -2.62 2.81 -2.80
N GLN A 19 -2.94 2.18 -3.93
CA GLN A 19 -1.98 1.38 -4.69
C GLN A 19 -0.84 2.26 -5.22
N ALA A 20 -1.15 3.42 -5.80
CA ALA A 20 -0.14 4.35 -6.29
C ALA A 20 0.74 4.89 -5.16
N GLN A 21 0.15 5.18 -3.99
CA GLN A 21 0.90 5.61 -2.82
C GLN A 21 1.83 4.50 -2.31
N CYS A 22 1.34 3.26 -2.23
CA CYS A 22 2.14 2.11 -1.79
C CYS A 22 3.33 1.85 -2.72
N ILE A 23 3.15 2.00 -4.04
CA ILE A 23 4.25 1.91 -5.03
C ILE A 23 5.30 3.00 -4.80
N LYS A 24 4.87 4.25 -4.59
CA LYS A 24 5.80 5.36 -4.32
C LYS A 24 6.65 5.11 -3.07
N GLU A 25 6.02 4.64 -1.99
CA GLU A 25 6.74 4.30 -0.76
C GLU A 25 7.72 3.13 -0.96
N LEU A 26 7.37 2.15 -1.80
CA LEU A 26 8.25 1.03 -2.13
C LEU A 26 9.46 1.47 -2.96
N VAL A 27 9.28 2.40 -3.90
CA VAL A 27 10.38 3.03 -4.65
C VAL A 27 11.27 3.83 -3.71
N LYS A 28 10.71 4.67 -2.84
CA LYS A 28 11.47 5.42 -1.83
C LYS A 28 12.30 4.47 -0.97
N PHE A 29 11.71 3.39 -0.47
CA PHE A 29 12.44 2.39 0.31
C PHE A 29 13.60 1.77 -0.50
N ARG A 30 13.38 1.47 -1.79
CA ARG A 30 14.40 0.84 -2.65
C ARG A 30 15.58 1.77 -2.96
N VAL A 31 15.35 3.07 -3.06
CA VAL A 31 16.38 4.06 -3.42
C VAL A 31 16.95 4.83 -2.21
N SER A 32 16.30 4.74 -1.05
CA SER A 32 16.74 5.44 0.16
C SER A 32 18.00 4.79 0.73
N MET A 33 18.94 5.65 1.15
CA MET A 33 20.12 5.27 1.94
C MET A 33 19.93 5.57 3.44
N ASP A 34 18.76 6.09 3.83
CA ASP A 34 18.45 6.43 5.23
C ASP A 34 18.11 5.17 6.04
N PRO A 35 18.91 4.81 7.06
CA PRO A 35 18.68 3.63 7.90
C PRO A 35 17.33 3.67 8.64
N ALA A 36 16.81 4.85 8.98
CA ALA A 36 15.54 4.99 9.69
C ALA A 36 14.34 4.64 8.79
N ILE A 37 14.44 4.94 7.49
CA ILE A 37 13.43 4.56 6.49
C ILE A 37 13.48 3.05 6.23
N ILE A 38 14.67 2.46 6.26
CA ILE A 38 14.90 1.03 6.00
C ILE A 38 14.37 0.15 7.15
N THR A 39 14.41 0.64 8.39
CA THR A 39 14.17 -0.17 9.60
C THR A 39 12.75 -0.07 10.19
N ASN A 40 11.89 0.85 9.74
CA ASN A 40 10.64 1.12 10.43
C ASN A 40 9.45 0.20 10.01
N GLY A 41 8.75 -0.32 11.03
CA GLY A 41 7.31 -0.67 11.04
C GLY A 41 6.77 -1.79 10.12
N GLY A 42 7.62 -2.51 9.40
CA GLY A 42 7.21 -3.55 8.44
C GLY A 42 7.98 -3.53 7.13
N GLY A 43 8.73 -2.45 6.87
CA GLY A 43 9.65 -2.29 5.75
C GLY A 43 9.05 -2.63 4.38
N VAL A 44 9.92 -3.05 3.46
CA VAL A 44 9.52 -3.52 2.12
C VAL A 44 8.53 -4.69 2.16
N ALA A 45 8.58 -5.53 3.20
CA ALA A 45 7.71 -6.70 3.32
C ALA A 45 6.24 -6.31 3.60
N GLY A 46 6.02 -5.32 4.46
CA GLY A 46 4.70 -4.72 4.73
C GLY A 46 4.11 -4.08 3.47
N LEU A 47 4.90 -3.25 2.79
CA LEU A 47 4.51 -2.61 1.53
C LEU A 47 4.12 -3.62 0.45
N ARG A 48 4.88 -4.72 0.29
CA ARG A 48 4.54 -5.80 -0.66
C ARG A 48 3.24 -6.52 -0.28
N ARG A 49 3.00 -6.75 1.01
CA ARG A 49 1.75 -7.37 1.50
C ARG A 49 0.55 -6.48 1.15
N ASP A 50 0.65 -5.19 1.43
CA ASP A 50 -0.43 -4.22 1.17
C ASP A 50 -0.72 -4.09 -0.33
N LEU A 51 0.33 -4.04 -1.16
CA LEU A 51 0.20 -4.06 -2.62
C LEU A 51 -0.54 -5.29 -3.14
N ARG A 52 -0.27 -6.48 -2.57
CA ARG A 52 -0.98 -7.72 -2.93
C ARG A 52 -2.46 -7.64 -2.55
N VAL A 53 -2.78 -7.12 -1.36
CA VAL A 53 -4.17 -6.95 -0.91
C VAL A 53 -4.92 -5.97 -1.80
N LEU A 54 -4.33 -4.81 -2.09
CA LEU A 54 -4.90 -3.78 -2.97
C LEU A 54 -5.11 -4.30 -4.40
N SER A 55 -4.15 -5.03 -4.94
CA SER A 55 -4.24 -5.63 -6.29
C SER A 55 -5.38 -6.65 -6.39
N ARG A 56 -5.53 -7.51 -5.37
CA ARG A 56 -6.66 -8.45 -5.30
C ARG A 56 -7.99 -7.73 -5.19
N LYS A 57 -8.06 -6.67 -4.37
CA LYS A 57 -9.29 -5.89 -4.20
C LYS A 57 -9.69 -5.18 -5.49
N LYS A 58 -8.72 -4.58 -6.20
CA LYS A 58 -8.95 -3.98 -7.53
C LYS A 58 -9.54 -4.99 -8.51
N ALA A 59 -8.95 -6.19 -8.58
CA ALA A 59 -9.44 -7.26 -9.45
C ALA A 59 -10.87 -7.72 -9.10
N LEU A 60 -11.25 -7.70 -7.83
CA LEU A 60 -12.61 -8.01 -7.38
C LEU A 60 -13.60 -6.90 -7.76
N THR A 61 -13.23 -5.64 -7.56
CA THR A 61 -14.10 -4.49 -7.90
C THR A 61 -14.31 -4.29 -9.39
N THR A 62 -13.41 -4.79 -10.24
CA THR A 62 -13.56 -4.72 -11.72
C THR A 62 -14.41 -5.84 -12.30
N LYS A 63 -14.71 -6.89 -11.53
CA LYS A 63 -15.55 -8.02 -11.95
C LYS A 63 -17.02 -7.91 -11.52
N GLN A 64 -17.39 -6.86 -10.78
CA GLN A 64 -18.77 -6.52 -10.43
C GLN A 64 -19.32 -5.52 -11.44
#